data_AF-A0ABD4DUY0-F1
#
_entry.id   AF-A0ABD4DUY0-F1
#
_cell.length_a   1.000
_cell.length_b   1.000
_cell.length_c   1.000
_cell.angle_alpha   90.00
_cell.angle_beta   90.00
_cell.angle_gamma   90.00
#
_symmetry.space_group_name_H-M   'P 1'
#
loop_
_entity.id
_entity.type
_entity.pdbx_description
1 polymer ?
#
loop_
_entity_poly.entity_id
_entity_poly.type
_entity_poly.pdbx_seq_one_letter_code
_entity_poly.pdbx_strand_id
1 'polypeptide(L)' 'MFLTHITTEGERWDQIAYRYYGNPFAYERIIAANPDVPIAPRLASGIALSIPVVSNDDVPDEELPPWMR' A
#
# COMPACT_ATOMS: atom_id res chain seq x y z
N MET A 1 -0.47 11.91 4.84
CA MET A 1 0.77 11.50 5.55
C MET A 1 1.39 10.34 4.78
N PHE A 2 2.72 10.18 4.79
CA PHE A 2 3.41 9.09 4.09
C PHE A 2 4.29 8.30 5.07
N LEU A 3 4.41 6.99 4.83
CA LEU A 3 5.38 6.11 5.48
C LEU A 3 6.51 5.81 4.50
N THR A 4 7.74 5.83 4.96
CA THR A 4 8.90 5.41 4.14
C THR A 4 9.08 3.90 4.28
N HIS A 5 9.08 3.19 3.16
CA HIS A 5 9.41 1.76 3.09
C HIS A 5 10.66 1.56 2.24
N ILE A 6 11.59 0.71 2.71
CA ILE A 6 12.78 0.34 1.94
C ILE A 6 12.53 -1.04 1.34
N THR A 7 12.53 -1.11 0.01
CA THR A 7 12.31 -2.37 -0.71
C THR A 7 13.45 -3.37 -0.47
N THR A 8 13.09 -4.64 -0.42
CA THR A 8 14.05 -5.76 -0.42
C THR A 8 14.17 -6.38 -1.80
N GLU A 9 15.18 -7.23 -2.01
CA GLU A 9 15.47 -7.79 -3.35
C GLU A 9 14.35 -8.75 -3.79
N GLY A 10 13.76 -8.48 -4.96
CA GLY A 10 12.70 -9.31 -5.52
C GLY A 10 11.30 -9.02 -4.94
N GLU A 11 11.18 -7.99 -4.10
CA GLU A 11 9.91 -7.56 -3.54
C GLU A 11 8.97 -7.03 -4.62
N ARG A 12 7.66 -7.22 -4.44
CA ARG A 12 6.64 -6.85 -5.43
C ARG A 12 5.65 -5.82 -4.88
N TRP A 13 5.09 -5.02 -5.78
CA TRP A 13 4.09 -4.01 -5.46
C TRP A 13 2.87 -4.57 -4.70
N ASP A 14 2.37 -5.74 -5.09
CA ASP A 14 1.26 -6.44 -4.44
C ASP A 14 1.58 -6.82 -2.98
N GLN A 15 2.81 -7.26 -2.72
CA GLN A 15 3.25 -7.62 -1.36
C GLN A 15 3.33 -6.40 -0.46
N ILE A 16 3.84 -5.28 -0.97
CA ILE A 16 3.92 -4.02 -0.24
C ILE A 16 2.52 -3.51 0.05
N ALA A 17 1.63 -3.49 -0.96
CA ALA A 17 0.25 -3.07 -0.78
C ALA A 17 -0.48 -3.94 0.26
N TYR A 18 -0.31 -5.25 0.23
CA TYR A 18 -0.88 -6.14 1.23
C TYR A 18 -0.31 -5.86 2.64
N ARG A 19 0.99 -5.62 2.75
CA ARG A 19 1.65 -5.33 4.04
C ARG A 19 1.14 -4.05 4.71
N TYR A 20 0.88 -3.01 3.93
CA TYR A 20 0.49 -1.69 4.47
C TYR A 20 -1.02 -1.45 4.47
N TYR A 21 -1.76 -2.06 3.55
CA TYR A 21 -3.19 -1.83 3.37
C TYR A 21 -4.06 -3.07 3.59
N GLY A 22 -3.47 -4.24 3.78
CA GLY A 22 -4.21 -5.51 3.82
C GLY A 22 -4.85 -5.91 2.49
N ASN A 23 -4.65 -5.12 1.42
CA ASN A 23 -5.23 -5.34 0.11
C ASN A 23 -4.12 -5.38 -0.96
N PRO A 24 -3.89 -6.53 -1.61
CA PRO A 24 -2.85 -6.66 -2.63
C PRO A 24 -3.16 -5.89 -3.92
N PHE A 25 -4.38 -5.41 -4.14
CA PHE A 25 -4.76 -4.59 -5.29
C PHE A 25 -4.58 -3.08 -5.04
N ALA A 26 -4.28 -2.66 -3.81
CA ALA A 26 -4.12 -1.25 -3.46
C ALA A 26 -2.75 -0.67 -3.87
N TYR A 27 -1.94 -1.39 -4.66
CA TYR A 27 -0.62 -0.93 -5.07
C TYR A 27 -0.65 0.29 -6.00
N GLU A 28 -1.74 0.52 -6.72
CA GLU A 28 -1.89 1.66 -7.63
C GLU A 28 -1.64 2.99 -6.92
N ARG A 29 -2.06 3.10 -5.65
CA ARG A 29 -1.83 4.27 -4.80
C ARG A 29 -0.35 4.50 -4.49
N ILE A 30 0.40 3.41 -4.29
CA ILE A 30 1.84 3.47 -4.04
C ILE A 30 2.56 3.88 -5.32
N ILE A 31 2.17 3.32 -6.47
CA ILE A 31 2.74 3.68 -7.78
C ILE A 31 2.48 5.16 -8.07
N ALA A 32 1.24 5.64 -7.89
CA ALA A 32 0.89 7.05 -8.11
C ALA A 32 1.67 8.01 -7.20
N ALA A 33 2.02 7.58 -5.99
CA ALA A 33 2.84 8.36 -5.06
C ALA A 33 4.35 8.32 -5.36
N ASN A 34 4.80 7.39 -6.21
CA ASN A 34 6.22 7.20 -6.56
C ASN A 34 6.42 7.13 -8.08
N PRO A 35 6.12 8.21 -8.83
CA PRO A 35 6.22 8.22 -10.30
C PRO A 35 7.64 8.00 -10.82
N ASP A 36 8.66 8.27 -10.00
CA ASP A 36 10.07 8.06 -10.34
C ASP A 36 10.49 6.59 -10.32
N VAL A 37 9.68 5.70 -9.73
CA VAL A 37 9.98 4.28 -9.61
C VAL A 37 9.35 3.52 -10.77
N PRO A 38 10.13 2.76 -11.56
CA PRO A 38 9.59 2.01 -12.68
C PRO A 38 8.63 0.92 -12.19
N ILE A 39 7.51 0.77 -12.91
CA ILE A 39 6.49 -0.25 -12.65
C ILE A 39 7.03 -1.60 -13.16
N ALA A 40 7.89 -2.22 -12.37
CA ALA A 40 8.45 -3.54 -12.63
C ALA A 40 7.75 -4.62 -11.79
N PRO A 41 7.66 -5.87 -12.29
CA PRO A 41 7.07 -6.98 -11.55
C PRO A 41 7.88 -7.40 -10.31
N ARG A 42 9.17 -6.99 -10.24
CA ARG A 42 10.07 -7.13 -9.09
C ARG A 42 10.85 -5.84 -8.93
N LEU A 43 10.90 -5.32 -7.72
CA LEU A 43 11.65 -4.13 -7.36
C LEU A 43 13.08 -4.52 -6.95
N ALA A 44 14.03 -3.63 -7.24
CA ALA A 44 15.37 -3.74 -6.71
C ALA A 44 15.37 -3.45 -5.20
N SER A 45 16.36 -3.99 -4.48
CA SER A 45 16.53 -3.65 -3.07
C SER A 45 17.03 -2.22 -2.89
N GLY A 46 16.69 -1.60 -1.76
CA GLY A 46 17.20 -0.29 -1.36
C GLY A 46 16.46 0.91 -1.96
N ILE A 47 15.31 0.72 -2.62
CA ILE A 47 14.47 1.81 -3.10
C ILE A 47 13.61 2.30 -1.94
N ALA A 48 13.66 3.61 -1.67
CA ALA A 48 12.77 4.25 -0.70
C ALA A 48 11.43 4.57 -1.38
N LEU A 49 10.37 3.89 -0.96
CA LEU A 49 9.01 4.13 -1.41
C LEU A 49 8.24 4.98 -0.39
N SER A 50 7.54 5.99 -0.90
CA SER A 50 6.57 6.77 -0.16
C SER A 50 5.22 6.05 -0.18
N ILE A 51 4.79 5.52 0.95
CA ILE A 51 3.52 4.79 1.07
C ILE A 51 2.47 5.73 1.65
N PRO A 52 1.43 6.11 0.87
CA PRO A 52 0.34 6.94 1.36
C PRO A 52 -0.36 6.28 2.55
N VAL A 53 -0.50 6.98 3.67
CA VAL A 53 -1.34 6.53 4.77
C VAL A 53 -2.79 6.86 4.41
N VAL A 54 -3.62 5.83 4.23
CA VAL A 54 -5.07 5.95 4.15
C VAL A 54 -5.64 5.79 5.56
N SER A 55 -6.35 6.81 6.04
CA SER A 55 -7.14 6.70 7.27
C SER A 55 -8.32 5.77 6.99
N ASN A 56 -8.61 4.85 7.90
CA ASN A 56 -9.76 3.92 7.80
C ASN A 56 -11.13 4.59 8.02
N ASP A 57 -11.22 5.93 7.98
CA ASP A 57 -12.48 6.66 8.14
C ASP A 57 -13.43 6.50 6.92
N ASP A 58 -12.99 5.82 5.86
CA ASP A 58 -13.79 5.50 4.66
C ASP A 58 -14.39 4.09 4.67
N VAL A 59 -14.47 3.41 5.83
CA VAL A 59 -15.40 2.28 5.98
C VAL A 59 -16.72 2.90 6.46
N PRO A 60 -17.76 3.03 5.62
CA PRO A 60 -19.06 3.41 6.13
C PRO A 60 -19.48 2.36 7.17
N ASP A 61 -19.68 2.79 8.41
CA ASP A 61 -20.21 2.00 9.54
C ASP A 61 -21.56 1.31 9.21
N GLU A 62 -22.17 1.64 8.06
CA GLU A 62 -23.45 1.11 7.58
C GLU A 62 -23.42 -0.38 7.20
N GLU A 63 -22.25 -1.02 7.06
CA GLU A 63 -22.14 -2.46 6.76
C GLU A 63 -21.73 -3.33 7.96
N LEU A 64 -21.62 -2.75 9.17
CA LEU A 64 -21.35 -3.54 10.36
C LEU A 64 -22.66 -4.14 10.93
N PRO A 65 -22.70 -5.47 11.14
CA PRO A 65 -23.88 -6.11 11.69
C PRO A 65 -24.12 -5.63 13.14
N PRO A 66 -25.39 -5.62 13.61
CA PRO A 66 -25.81 -4.91 14.83
C PRO A 66 -25.17 -5.40 16.15
N TRP A 67 -24.51 -6.55 16.15
CA TRP A 67 -23.81 -7.12 17.31
C TRP A 67 -22.34 -6.69 17.42
N MET A 68 -21.84 -5.95 16.43
CA MET A 68 -20.48 -5.41 16.40
C MET A 68 -20.46 -3.88 16.55
N ARG A 69 -21.63 -3.27 16.80
CA ARG A 69 -21.79 -1.88 17.24
C ARG A 69 -21.58 -1.75 18.75
#